data_AF-A0A4R2JZ14-F1
#
_entry.id   AF-A0A4R2JZ14-F1
#
_cell.length_a   1.000
_cell.length_b   1.000
_cell.length_c   1.000
_cell.angle_alpha   90.00
_cell.angle_beta   90.00
_cell.angle_gamma   90.00
#
_symmetry.space_group_name_H-M   'P 1'
#
loop_
_entity.id
_entity.type
_entity.pdbx_description
1 polymer ?
#
loop_
_entity_poly.entity_id
_entity_poly.type
_entity_poly.pdbx_seq_one_letter_code
_entity_poly.pdbx_strand_id
1 'polypeptide(L)'
;MPDAIAAHLAARTGNRAGVMGLFLCPASRLPELITELIKAKPVKPVALSLVIDTGLGGVPKALSIIESRTELLALRMVEMPAPSDVDDQWLERVSEFVPEDVIRVIEPRRGGKDWLDSIHKVAEHGSWPKLRCGGLSQQAFPSVDEIADFLAVVAGGGTSFKATAGLHNAVRHTDDETGFTHHGFVNLLVATARSLAGGDVREALGSTDADGLAKEAGQLNEAASHAVRGVFASYGSCSLAEPIADLEELGLL
;
A
#
# COMPACT_ATOMS: atom_id res chain seq x y z
N MET A 1 -16.92 -10.92 -0.93
CA MET A 1 -17.24 -9.63 -0.29
C MET A 1 -17.77 -9.81 1.12
N PRO A 2 -18.79 -10.66 1.38
CA PRO A 2 -19.38 -10.78 2.73
C PRO A 2 -18.35 -11.12 3.82
N ASP A 3 -17.51 -12.13 3.59
CA ASP A 3 -16.49 -12.55 4.55
C ASP A 3 -15.46 -11.46 4.83
N ALA A 4 -15.05 -10.72 3.79
CA ALA A 4 -14.12 -9.60 3.93
C ALA A 4 -14.72 -8.47 4.79
N ILE A 5 -16.00 -8.16 4.59
CA ILE A 5 -16.71 -7.16 5.41
C ILE A 5 -16.81 -7.65 6.86
N ALA A 6 -17.23 -8.90 7.07
CA ALA A 6 -17.36 -9.48 8.40
C ALA A 6 -16.01 -9.45 9.15
N ALA A 7 -14.94 -9.91 8.51
CA ALA A 7 -13.59 -9.89 9.06
C ALA A 7 -13.12 -8.46 9.38
N HIS A 8 -13.33 -7.51 8.47
CA HIS A 8 -12.97 -6.12 8.68
C HIS A 8 -13.74 -5.49 9.85
N LEU A 9 -15.06 -5.70 9.93
CA LEU A 9 -15.88 -5.17 11.02
C LEU A 9 -15.53 -5.79 12.37
N ALA A 10 -15.19 -7.09 12.43
CA ALA A 10 -14.70 -7.73 13.64
C ALA A 10 -13.35 -7.13 14.07
N ALA A 11 -12.40 -7.01 13.13
CA ALA A 11 -11.08 -6.45 13.38
C ALA A 11 -11.10 -5.01 13.93
N ARG A 12 -12.06 -4.18 13.49
CA ARG A 12 -12.27 -2.81 14.00
C ARG A 12 -12.52 -2.72 15.50
N THR A 13 -13.02 -3.79 16.11
CA THR A 13 -13.37 -3.85 17.54
C THR A 13 -12.36 -4.65 18.36
N GLY A 14 -11.35 -5.24 17.72
CA GLY A 14 -10.34 -6.06 18.37
C GLY A 14 -9.19 -5.25 18.97
N ASN A 15 -8.37 -5.91 19.78
CA ASN A 15 -7.20 -5.31 20.45
C ASN A 15 -6.13 -4.79 19.47
N ARG A 16 -6.16 -5.26 18.22
CA ARG A 16 -5.22 -4.89 17.16
C ARG A 16 -5.82 -3.92 16.14
N ALA A 17 -6.94 -3.25 16.47
CA ALA A 17 -7.57 -2.27 15.59
C ALA A 17 -6.63 -1.13 15.17
N GLY A 18 -5.61 -0.82 15.99
CA GLY A 18 -4.61 0.23 15.70
C GLY A 18 -3.65 -0.07 14.54
N VAL A 19 -3.50 -1.33 14.13
CA VAL A 19 -2.68 -1.72 12.96
C VAL A 19 -3.52 -1.98 11.71
N MET A 20 -4.84 -1.81 11.80
CA MET A 20 -5.75 -2.05 10.68
C MET A 20 -5.81 -0.83 9.75
N GLY A 21 -5.66 -1.08 8.44
CA GLY A 21 -5.80 -0.07 7.41
C GLY A 21 -7.22 0.12 6.88
N LEU A 22 -7.30 0.68 5.67
CA LEU A 22 -8.54 0.92 4.94
C LEU A 22 -9.12 -0.39 4.37
N PHE A 23 -10.43 -0.47 4.20
CA PHE A 23 -11.06 -1.53 3.41
C PHE A 23 -10.82 -1.27 1.92
N LEU A 24 -10.28 -2.24 1.19
CA LEU A 24 -10.04 -2.11 -0.26
C LEU A 24 -11.25 -2.61 -1.04
N CYS A 25 -11.75 -1.80 -1.99
CA CYS A 25 -12.82 -2.22 -2.90
C CYS A 25 -12.53 -1.80 -4.33
N PRO A 26 -12.54 -2.72 -5.31
CA PRO A 26 -12.59 -2.36 -6.72
C PRO A 26 -13.84 -1.52 -7.04
N ALA A 27 -13.70 -0.51 -7.88
CA ALA A 27 -14.81 0.35 -8.29
C ALA A 27 -15.94 -0.44 -8.98
N SER A 28 -15.59 -1.48 -9.73
CA SER A 28 -16.55 -2.42 -10.32
C SER A 28 -17.44 -3.15 -9.31
N ARG A 29 -16.96 -3.34 -8.07
CA ARG A 29 -17.65 -4.07 -6.99
C ARG A 29 -18.32 -3.17 -5.96
N LEU A 30 -18.28 -1.86 -6.16
CA LEU A 30 -18.89 -0.89 -5.26
C LEU A 30 -20.40 -1.16 -5.00
N PRO A 31 -21.23 -1.55 -5.99
CA PRO A 31 -22.63 -1.89 -5.73
C PRO A 31 -22.81 -3.11 -4.81
N GLU A 32 -21.94 -4.11 -4.94
CA GLU A 32 -21.93 -5.30 -4.07
C GLU A 32 -21.56 -4.90 -2.64
N LEU A 33 -20.51 -4.10 -2.47
CA LEU A 33 -20.09 -3.58 -1.16
C LEU A 33 -21.23 -2.85 -0.45
N ILE A 34 -21.91 -1.92 -1.14
CA ILE A 34 -23.02 -1.14 -0.57
C ILE A 34 -24.16 -2.07 -0.12
N THR A 35 -24.53 -3.03 -0.97
CA THR A 35 -25.59 -3.99 -0.67
C THR A 35 -25.28 -4.78 0.61
N GLU A 36 -24.05 -5.25 0.77
CA GLU A 36 -23.64 -6.00 1.95
C GLU A 36 -23.51 -5.11 3.20
N LEU A 37 -23.06 -3.86 3.08
CA LEU A 37 -23.00 -2.93 4.21
C LEU A 37 -24.39 -2.52 4.71
N ILE A 38 -25.38 -2.39 3.84
CA ILE A 38 -26.78 -2.16 4.23
C ILE A 38 -27.30 -3.31 5.10
N LYS A 39 -26.93 -4.56 4.77
CA LYS A 39 -27.29 -5.74 5.56
C LYS A 39 -26.54 -5.77 6.90
N ALA A 40 -25.23 -5.50 6.86
CA ALA A 40 -24.36 -5.56 8.03
C ALA A 40 -24.62 -4.43 9.06
N LYS A 41 -25.14 -3.28 8.61
CA LYS A 41 -25.46 -2.11 9.45
C LYS A 41 -24.32 -1.72 10.40
N PRO A 42 -23.13 -1.37 9.87
CA PRO A 42 -22.00 -1.02 10.71
C PRO A 42 -22.30 0.22 11.56
N VAL A 43 -21.80 0.24 12.81
CA VAL A 43 -22.02 1.36 13.75
C VAL A 43 -21.41 2.68 13.26
N LYS A 44 -20.35 2.60 12.45
CA LYS A 44 -19.68 3.74 11.83
C LYS A 44 -19.37 3.43 10.37
N PRO A 45 -19.34 4.44 9.48
CA PRO A 45 -18.91 4.27 8.10
C PRO A 45 -17.59 3.49 7.99
N VAL A 46 -17.47 2.68 6.94
CA VAL A 46 -16.27 1.94 6.61
C VAL A 46 -15.29 2.86 5.89
N ALA A 47 -14.08 3.01 6.44
CA ALA A 47 -13.02 3.76 5.80
C ALA A 47 -12.53 3.01 4.56
N LEU A 48 -12.62 3.66 3.40
CA LEU A 48 -12.52 3.01 2.09
C LEU A 48 -11.27 3.47 1.34
N SER A 49 -10.54 2.50 0.80
CA SER A 49 -9.63 2.66 -0.32
C SER A 49 -10.29 2.11 -1.59
N LEU A 50 -10.62 3.00 -2.53
CA LEU A 50 -11.27 2.64 -3.79
C LEU A 50 -10.22 2.31 -4.84
N VAL A 51 -10.22 1.09 -5.37
CA VAL A 51 -9.30 0.65 -6.43
C VAL A 51 -9.98 0.82 -7.79
N ILE A 52 -9.45 1.68 -8.65
CA ILE A 52 -10.00 1.99 -9.96
C ILE A 52 -9.57 0.92 -10.97
N ASP A 53 -10.45 -0.05 -11.18
CA ASP A 53 -10.34 -1.12 -12.18
C ASP A 53 -11.19 -0.85 -13.43
N THR A 54 -11.87 0.30 -13.48
CA THR A 54 -12.78 0.73 -14.56
C THR A 54 -12.18 1.83 -15.44
N GLY A 55 -10.91 2.19 -15.21
CA GLY A 55 -10.22 3.29 -15.89
C GLY A 55 -10.57 4.68 -15.34
N LEU A 56 -9.77 5.68 -15.69
CA LEU A 56 -9.86 7.03 -15.14
C LEU A 56 -11.25 7.68 -15.34
N GLY A 57 -11.91 7.42 -16.48
CA GLY A 57 -13.27 7.91 -16.75
C GLY A 57 -14.35 7.36 -15.82
N GLY A 58 -14.08 6.25 -15.11
CA GLY A 58 -14.99 5.68 -14.12
C GLY A 58 -14.96 6.37 -12.75
N VAL A 59 -13.93 7.19 -12.48
CA VAL A 59 -13.73 7.83 -11.17
C VAL A 59 -14.90 8.73 -10.77
N PRO A 60 -15.37 9.70 -11.59
CA PRO A 60 -16.44 10.61 -11.17
C PRO A 60 -17.74 9.88 -10.79
N LYS A 61 -18.08 8.81 -11.52
CA LYS A 61 -19.26 7.99 -11.23
C LYS A 61 -19.11 7.25 -9.89
N ALA A 62 -17.94 6.65 -9.64
CA ALA A 62 -17.70 5.92 -8.40
C ALA A 62 -17.73 6.86 -7.18
N LEU A 63 -17.15 8.06 -7.30
CA LEU A 63 -17.18 9.08 -6.25
C LEU A 63 -18.61 9.55 -5.94
N SER A 64 -19.40 9.87 -6.97
CA SER A 64 -20.80 10.25 -6.80
C SER A 64 -21.63 9.17 -6.08
N ILE A 65 -21.37 7.88 -6.36
CA ILE A 65 -22.01 6.78 -5.62
C ILE A 65 -21.60 6.79 -4.15
N ILE A 66 -20.31 6.98 -3.83
CA ILE A 66 -19.81 7.00 -2.45
C ILE A 66 -20.34 8.20 -1.67
N GLU A 67 -20.35 9.39 -2.28
CA GLU A 67 -20.90 10.62 -1.68
C GLU A 67 -22.38 10.49 -1.34
N SER A 68 -23.14 9.73 -2.12
CA SER A 68 -24.55 9.42 -1.82
C SER A 68 -24.75 8.41 -0.67
N ARG A 69 -23.66 7.83 -0.14
CA ARG A 69 -23.64 6.76 0.87
C ARG A 69 -22.69 7.05 2.03
N THR A 70 -22.55 8.31 2.43
CA THR A 70 -21.64 8.75 3.51
C THR A 70 -21.98 8.15 4.87
N GLU A 71 -23.20 7.65 5.06
CA GLU A 71 -23.63 6.89 6.23
C GLU A 71 -23.01 5.48 6.30
N LEU A 72 -22.57 4.93 5.16
CA LEU A 72 -21.96 3.60 5.06
C LEU A 72 -20.45 3.67 4.76
N LEU A 73 -20.02 4.67 3.99
CA LEU A 73 -18.69 4.74 3.42
C LEU A 73 -18.00 6.07 3.75
N ALA A 74 -16.73 5.99 4.11
CA ALA A 74 -15.86 7.15 4.28
C ALA A 74 -14.66 6.98 3.34
N LEU A 75 -14.69 7.63 2.18
CA LEU A 75 -13.56 7.59 1.25
C LEU A 75 -12.33 8.23 1.89
N ARG A 76 -11.19 7.56 1.77
CA ARG A 76 -9.89 8.03 2.26
C ARG A 76 -8.81 7.96 1.21
N MET A 77 -8.94 7.03 0.27
CA MET A 77 -7.91 6.75 -0.72
C MET A 77 -8.54 6.31 -2.03
N VAL A 78 -7.95 6.74 -3.15
CA VAL A 78 -8.25 6.25 -4.49
C VAL A 78 -6.96 5.73 -5.10
N GLU A 79 -6.94 4.45 -5.47
CA GLU A 79 -5.81 3.78 -6.06
C GLU A 79 -6.06 3.48 -7.54
N MET A 80 -5.09 3.71 -8.43
CA MET A 80 -5.26 3.38 -9.86
C MET A 80 -3.96 2.94 -10.53
N PRO A 81 -4.03 2.05 -11.54
CA PRO A 81 -2.89 1.78 -12.39
C PRO A 81 -2.59 2.98 -13.29
N ALA A 82 -1.31 3.27 -13.48
CA ALA A 82 -0.89 4.27 -14.45
C ALA A 82 -1.00 3.74 -15.90
N PRO A 83 -1.20 4.63 -16.89
CA PRO A 83 -0.97 4.30 -18.29
C PRO A 83 0.49 3.90 -18.55
N SER A 84 0.80 3.42 -19.75
CA SER A 84 2.18 3.16 -20.17
C SER A 84 3.02 4.43 -20.16
N ASP A 85 2.44 5.52 -20.64
CA ASP A 85 3.07 6.81 -20.79
C ASP A 85 2.41 7.76 -19.80
N VAL A 86 3.08 7.96 -18.66
CA VAL A 86 2.64 8.93 -17.64
C VAL A 86 3.09 10.32 -18.08
N ASP A 87 2.12 11.17 -18.37
CA ASP A 87 2.31 12.57 -18.71
C ASP A 87 1.56 13.50 -17.74
N ASP A 88 1.93 14.79 -17.78
CA ASP A 88 1.35 15.80 -16.89
C ASP A 88 -0.15 15.97 -17.10
N GLN A 89 -0.62 15.87 -18.35
CA GLN A 89 -2.05 16.00 -18.66
C GLN A 89 -2.87 14.90 -17.99
N TRP A 90 -2.38 13.67 -17.97
CA TRP A 90 -3.06 12.57 -17.31
C TRP A 90 -3.07 12.77 -15.79
N LEU A 91 -1.96 13.22 -15.20
CA LEU A 91 -1.87 13.49 -13.75
C LEU A 91 -2.74 14.69 -13.32
N GLU A 92 -2.84 15.73 -14.13
CA GLU A 92 -3.77 16.84 -13.93
C GLU A 92 -5.21 16.34 -13.90
N ARG A 93 -5.60 15.46 -14.84
CA ARG A 93 -6.95 14.86 -14.84
C ARG A 93 -7.21 13.98 -13.62
N VAL A 94 -6.21 13.27 -13.10
CA VAL A 94 -6.35 12.55 -11.82
C VAL A 94 -6.65 13.54 -10.70
N SER A 95 -5.94 14.67 -10.67
CA SER A 95 -6.13 15.74 -9.68
C SER A 95 -7.50 16.42 -9.79
N GLU A 96 -8.03 16.59 -10.99
CA GLU A 96 -9.38 17.11 -11.21
C GLU A 96 -10.47 16.14 -10.74
N PHE A 97 -10.25 14.83 -10.90
CA PHE A 97 -11.26 13.83 -10.59
C PHE A 97 -11.25 13.38 -9.14
N VAL A 98 -10.11 13.41 -8.45
CA VAL A 98 -9.99 12.95 -7.07
C VAL A 98 -9.91 14.17 -6.14
N PRO A 99 -10.81 14.28 -5.13
CA PRO A 99 -10.79 15.39 -4.18
C PRO A 99 -9.45 15.57 -3.47
N GLU A 100 -9.08 16.81 -3.15
CA GLU A 100 -7.80 17.14 -2.51
C GLU A 100 -7.62 16.49 -1.12
N ASP A 101 -8.71 16.23 -0.41
CA ASP A 101 -8.72 15.58 0.91
C ASP A 101 -8.66 14.04 0.83
N VAL A 102 -8.64 13.48 -0.38
CA VAL A 102 -8.54 12.04 -0.65
C VAL A 102 -7.14 11.70 -1.14
N ILE A 103 -6.52 10.70 -0.51
CA ILE A 103 -5.19 10.24 -0.88
C ILE A 103 -5.24 9.62 -2.28
N ARG A 104 -4.52 10.21 -3.23
CA ARG A 104 -4.33 9.69 -4.58
C ARG A 104 -3.14 8.74 -4.57
N VAL A 105 -3.35 7.50 -4.98
CA VAL A 105 -2.29 6.50 -5.08
C VAL A 105 -2.25 5.98 -6.52
N ILE A 106 -1.09 6.07 -7.15
CA ILE A 106 -0.92 5.70 -8.56
C ILE A 106 0.13 4.60 -8.63
N GLU A 107 -0.12 3.56 -9.42
CA GLU A 107 0.83 2.45 -9.67
C GLU A 107 1.51 2.66 -11.03
N PRO A 108 2.68 3.33 -11.10
CA PRO A 108 3.53 3.34 -12.28
C PRO A 108 3.84 1.92 -12.74
N ARG A 109 3.80 1.69 -14.05
CA ARG A 109 4.14 0.38 -14.62
C ARG A 109 5.62 0.11 -14.41
N ARG A 110 5.92 -0.91 -13.61
CA ARG A 110 7.28 -1.36 -13.39
C ARG A 110 7.85 -2.01 -14.66
N GLY A 111 9.13 -1.76 -14.88
CA GLY A 111 9.85 -2.23 -16.05
C GLY A 111 9.77 -1.20 -17.19
N GLY A 112 10.91 -0.91 -17.79
CA GLY A 112 11.06 0.11 -18.82
C GLY A 112 11.98 1.25 -18.39
N LYS A 113 12.55 1.95 -19.38
CA LYS A 113 13.51 3.04 -19.17
C LYS A 113 12.93 4.24 -18.40
N ASP A 114 11.61 4.43 -18.47
CA ASP A 114 10.92 5.61 -17.94
C ASP A 114 10.18 5.32 -16.62
N TRP A 115 10.41 4.15 -15.99
CA TRP A 115 9.71 3.78 -14.76
C TRP A 115 10.01 4.72 -13.60
N LEU A 116 11.29 5.01 -13.34
CA LEU A 116 11.71 5.95 -12.29
C LEU A 116 11.23 7.38 -12.56
N ASP A 117 11.24 7.81 -13.82
CA ASP A 117 10.68 9.11 -14.24
C ASP A 117 9.17 9.19 -13.96
N SER A 118 8.43 8.12 -14.24
CA SER A 118 7.00 8.04 -13.92
C SER A 118 6.74 8.12 -12.42
N ILE A 119 7.62 7.55 -11.58
CA ILE A 119 7.52 7.65 -10.12
C ILE A 119 7.77 9.10 -9.66
N HIS A 120 8.78 9.78 -10.22
CA HIS A 120 9.03 11.19 -9.94
C HIS A 120 7.81 12.06 -10.28
N LYS A 121 7.26 11.92 -11.49
CA LYS A 121 6.07 12.70 -11.90
C LYS A 121 4.87 12.47 -10.98
N VAL A 122 4.59 11.22 -10.63
CA VAL A 122 3.51 10.90 -9.67
C VAL A 122 3.70 11.62 -8.34
N ALA A 123 4.94 11.62 -7.82
CA ALA A 123 5.29 12.29 -6.58
C ALA A 123 5.17 13.82 -6.68
N GLU A 124 5.67 14.43 -7.77
CA GLU A 124 5.60 15.89 -8.02
C GLU A 124 4.16 16.41 -8.14
N HIS A 125 3.24 15.58 -8.65
CA HIS A 125 1.80 15.89 -8.71
C HIS A 125 1.06 15.61 -7.38
N GLY A 126 1.80 15.35 -6.30
CA GLY A 126 1.25 15.16 -4.95
C GLY A 126 0.45 13.86 -4.79
N SER A 127 0.72 12.85 -5.63
CA SER A 127 0.15 11.51 -5.50
C SER A 127 1.18 10.55 -4.91
N TRP A 128 0.71 9.52 -4.21
CA TRP A 128 1.57 8.48 -3.64
C TRP A 128 1.90 7.43 -4.70
N PRO A 129 3.18 7.16 -4.98
CA PRO A 129 3.54 6.03 -5.79
C PRO A 129 3.16 4.72 -5.11
N LYS A 130 2.65 3.78 -5.89
CA LYS A 130 2.33 2.41 -5.47
C LYS A 130 3.33 1.44 -6.07
N LEU A 131 3.95 0.67 -5.19
CA LEU A 131 4.89 -0.38 -5.55
C LEU A 131 4.21 -1.75 -5.43
N ARG A 132 4.11 -2.47 -6.55
CA ARG A 132 3.71 -3.87 -6.54
C ARG A 132 4.92 -4.76 -6.27
N CYS A 133 4.83 -5.61 -5.25
CA CYS A 133 5.90 -6.49 -4.77
C CYS A 133 5.65 -7.98 -5.05
N GLY A 134 4.58 -8.34 -5.75
CA GLY A 134 4.28 -9.73 -6.10
C GLY A 134 3.13 -9.90 -7.09
N GLY A 135 2.94 -11.14 -7.54
CA GLY A 135 1.90 -11.53 -8.49
C GLY A 135 2.05 -12.99 -8.93
N LEU A 136 1.41 -13.34 -10.05
CA LEU A 136 1.35 -14.73 -10.54
C LEU A 136 2.57 -15.16 -11.37
N SER A 137 3.53 -14.28 -11.60
CA SER A 137 4.75 -14.57 -12.34
C SER A 137 5.96 -14.02 -11.60
N GLN A 138 7.13 -14.63 -11.80
CA GLN A 138 8.39 -14.18 -11.21
C GLN A 138 8.68 -12.70 -11.52
N GLN A 139 8.33 -12.26 -12.73
CA GLN A 139 8.50 -10.88 -13.17
C GLN A 139 7.64 -9.88 -12.40
N ALA A 140 6.63 -10.32 -11.63
CA ALA A 140 5.82 -9.45 -10.77
C ALA A 140 6.52 -9.09 -9.46
N PHE A 141 7.60 -9.79 -9.10
CA PHE A 141 8.42 -9.53 -7.92
C PHE A 141 9.59 -8.62 -8.29
N PRO A 142 9.68 -7.40 -7.73
CA PRO A 142 10.79 -6.50 -7.98
C PRO A 142 12.09 -7.03 -7.38
N SER A 143 13.23 -6.75 -8.00
CA SER A 143 14.54 -7.02 -7.44
C SER A 143 14.87 -6.09 -6.27
N VAL A 144 15.93 -6.42 -5.53
CA VAL A 144 16.47 -5.54 -4.48
C VAL A 144 16.86 -4.17 -5.07
N ASP A 145 17.47 -4.15 -6.26
CA ASP A 145 17.87 -2.90 -6.92
C ASP A 145 16.65 -2.08 -7.34
N GLU A 146 15.61 -2.71 -7.88
CA GLU A 146 14.38 -2.00 -8.28
C GLU A 146 13.69 -1.34 -7.07
N ILE A 147 13.62 -2.00 -5.91
CA ILE A 147 13.07 -1.37 -4.70
C ILE A 147 14.01 -0.30 -4.16
N ALA A 148 15.33 -0.51 -4.18
CA ALA A 148 16.30 0.48 -3.71
C ALA A 148 16.22 1.78 -4.53
N ASP A 149 16.12 1.67 -5.85
CA ASP A 149 15.99 2.81 -6.75
C ASP A 149 14.63 3.50 -6.56
N PHE A 150 13.54 2.74 -6.38
CA PHE A 150 12.24 3.28 -5.99
C PHE A 150 12.32 4.07 -4.67
N LEU A 151 12.96 3.52 -3.65
CA LEU A 151 13.12 4.16 -2.34
C LEU A 151 13.96 5.43 -2.41
N ALA A 152 14.97 5.48 -3.28
CA ALA A 152 15.77 6.68 -3.51
C ALA A 152 14.92 7.83 -4.05
N VAL A 153 13.98 7.54 -4.96
CA VAL A 153 13.03 8.52 -5.49
C VAL A 153 12.09 9.04 -4.39
N VAL A 154 11.37 8.14 -3.71
CA VAL A 154 10.32 8.57 -2.77
C VAL A 154 10.87 9.16 -1.47
N ALA A 155 11.98 8.63 -0.95
CA ALA A 155 12.62 9.18 0.25
C ALA A 155 13.30 10.52 -0.03
N GLY A 156 13.90 10.69 -1.21
CA GLY A 156 14.48 11.97 -1.64
C GLY A 156 13.45 13.10 -1.74
N GLY A 157 12.21 12.78 -2.15
CA GLY A 157 11.09 13.72 -2.22
C GLY A 157 10.25 13.83 -0.94
N GLY A 158 10.52 13.02 0.09
CA GLY A 158 9.66 12.92 1.28
C GLY A 158 8.22 12.45 0.97
N THR A 159 8.03 11.80 -0.18
CA THR A 159 6.72 11.38 -0.66
C THR A 159 6.32 10.05 -0.03
N SER A 160 5.12 9.98 0.52
CA SER A 160 4.56 8.73 1.00
C SER A 160 4.33 7.75 -0.16
N PHE A 161 4.57 6.46 0.09
CA PHE A 161 4.26 5.40 -0.86
C PHE A 161 3.46 4.28 -0.21
N LYS A 162 2.83 3.48 -1.06
CA LYS A 162 2.11 2.27 -0.66
C LYS A 162 2.71 1.05 -1.35
N ALA A 163 2.98 -0.02 -0.61
CA ALA A 163 3.41 -1.28 -1.19
C ALA A 163 2.26 -2.30 -1.24
N THR A 164 2.17 -3.13 -2.27
CA THR A 164 1.06 -4.10 -2.40
C THR A 164 1.49 -5.40 -3.04
N ALA A 165 0.73 -6.47 -2.76
CA ALA A 165 0.95 -7.83 -3.24
C ALA A 165 2.28 -8.45 -2.76
N GLY A 166 2.24 -9.71 -2.32
CA GLY A 166 3.45 -10.47 -1.97
C GLY A 166 4.08 -10.14 -0.62
N LEU A 167 3.54 -9.18 0.15
CA LEU A 167 4.05 -8.74 1.46
C LEU A 167 3.29 -9.39 2.64
N HIS A 168 3.06 -10.70 2.56
CA HIS A 168 2.32 -11.44 3.60
C HIS A 168 3.18 -11.72 4.83
N ASN A 169 4.48 -11.90 4.64
CA ASN A 169 5.42 -12.18 5.71
C ASN A 169 6.30 -11.00 6.07
N ALA A 170 6.75 -10.97 7.32
CA ALA A 170 7.60 -9.91 7.84
C ALA A 170 8.96 -9.87 7.16
N VAL A 171 9.53 -11.03 6.86
CA VAL A 171 10.91 -11.18 6.38
C VAL A 171 10.94 -11.82 4.99
N ARG A 172 11.93 -11.41 4.21
CA ARG A 172 12.25 -11.93 2.88
C ARG A 172 12.42 -13.45 2.93
N HIS A 173 11.79 -14.14 2.01
CA HIS A 173 11.86 -15.60 1.91
C HIS A 173 11.66 -16.06 0.46
N THR A 174 12.02 -17.30 0.18
CA THR A 174 11.65 -17.97 -1.06
C THR A 174 10.48 -18.89 -0.77
N ASP A 175 9.40 -18.73 -1.51
CA ASP A 175 8.21 -19.55 -1.41
C ASP A 175 8.51 -20.95 -1.96
N ASP A 176 8.24 -22.00 -1.17
CA ASP A 176 8.61 -23.37 -1.51
C ASP A 176 7.77 -23.94 -2.67
N GLU A 177 6.54 -23.46 -2.85
CA GLU A 177 5.63 -23.96 -3.89
C GLU A 177 5.94 -23.37 -5.27
N THR A 178 6.17 -22.06 -5.32
CA THR A 178 6.37 -21.30 -6.56
C THR A 178 7.84 -21.07 -6.90
N GLY A 179 8.73 -21.17 -5.91
CA GLY A 179 10.14 -20.78 -6.02
C GLY A 179 10.35 -19.26 -6.15
N PHE A 180 9.29 -18.45 -6.01
CA PHE A 180 9.41 -17.00 -6.09
C PHE A 180 10.02 -16.45 -4.81
N THR A 181 10.86 -15.43 -4.94
CA THR A 181 11.46 -14.77 -3.78
C THR A 181 10.64 -13.53 -3.44
N HIS A 182 10.06 -13.55 -2.24
CA HIS A 182 9.23 -12.50 -1.68
C HIS A 182 10.08 -11.55 -0.85
N HIS A 183 9.79 -10.25 -0.91
CA HIS A 183 10.26 -9.29 0.08
C HIS A 183 9.38 -9.35 1.32
N GLY A 184 9.95 -9.08 2.49
CA GLY A 184 9.19 -8.92 3.73
C GLY A 184 8.76 -7.48 3.97
N PHE A 185 7.61 -7.26 4.63
CA PHE A 185 7.19 -5.89 4.96
C PHE A 185 8.10 -5.23 6.01
N VAL A 186 8.79 -6.00 6.87
CA VAL A 186 9.82 -5.48 7.79
C VAL A 186 11.10 -5.14 7.03
N ASN A 187 11.47 -5.90 5.98
CA ASN A 187 12.57 -5.50 5.09
C ASN A 187 12.32 -4.11 4.49
N LEU A 188 11.11 -3.86 3.98
CA LEU A 188 10.74 -2.54 3.42
C LEU A 188 10.75 -1.43 4.49
N LEU A 189 10.31 -1.73 5.70
CA LEU A 189 10.32 -0.78 6.82
C LEU A 189 11.75 -0.38 7.19
N VAL A 190 12.64 -1.35 7.39
CA VAL A 190 14.06 -1.11 7.73
C VAL A 190 14.77 -0.46 6.55
N ALA A 191 14.52 -0.89 5.32
CA ALA A 191 15.08 -0.27 4.12
C ALA A 191 14.66 1.21 3.98
N THR A 192 13.42 1.55 4.32
CA THR A 192 12.95 2.94 4.35
C THR A 192 13.67 3.74 5.44
N ALA A 193 13.83 3.17 6.64
CA ALA A 193 14.59 3.80 7.72
C ALA A 193 16.04 4.10 7.33
N ARG A 194 16.70 3.14 6.68
CA ARG A 194 18.06 3.31 6.16
C ARG A 194 18.11 4.31 5.03
N SER A 195 17.14 4.32 4.13
CA SER A 195 17.07 5.33 3.06
C SER A 195 17.06 6.75 3.64
N LEU A 196 16.23 6.97 4.67
CA LEU A 196 16.15 8.27 5.37
C LEU A 196 17.41 8.63 6.17
N ALA A 197 18.13 7.64 6.67
CA ALA A 197 19.35 7.82 7.46
C ALA A 197 20.65 7.80 6.62
N GLY A 198 20.57 7.57 5.31
CA GLY A 198 21.75 7.39 4.44
C GLY A 198 22.50 6.07 4.66
N GLY A 199 21.82 5.03 5.15
CA GLY A 199 22.35 3.68 5.35
C GLY A 199 22.21 2.77 4.13
N ASP A 200 22.60 1.50 4.29
CA ASP A 200 22.55 0.50 3.21
C ASP A 200 21.13 -0.08 3.03
N VAL A 201 20.40 0.48 2.07
CA VAL A 201 19.05 0.04 1.70
C VAL A 201 19.04 -1.37 1.12
N ARG A 202 20.06 -1.74 0.34
CA ARG A 202 20.10 -3.02 -0.38
C ARG A 202 20.31 -4.18 0.57
N GLU A 203 21.14 -4.00 1.59
CA GLU A 203 21.37 -5.02 2.62
C GLU A 203 20.08 -5.32 3.40
N ALA A 204 19.34 -4.29 3.81
CA ALA A 204 18.04 -4.47 4.48
C ALA A 204 17.02 -5.19 3.59
N LEU A 205 16.93 -4.83 2.31
CA LEU A 205 16.02 -5.48 1.35
C LEU A 205 16.40 -6.94 1.04
N GLY A 206 17.70 -7.25 1.02
CA GLY A 206 18.22 -8.57 0.72
C GLY A 206 18.25 -9.52 1.91
N SER A 207 18.15 -8.99 3.14
CA SER A 207 18.30 -9.75 4.38
C SER A 207 17.19 -10.78 4.61
N THR A 208 17.60 -11.97 5.03
CA THR A 208 16.72 -13.01 5.58
C THR A 208 16.93 -13.18 7.09
N ASP A 209 17.71 -12.29 7.71
CA ASP A 209 17.98 -12.28 9.16
C ASP A 209 16.83 -11.58 9.90
N ALA A 210 15.88 -12.39 10.34
CA ALA A 210 14.68 -11.93 11.05
C ALA A 210 15.01 -11.19 12.35
N ASP A 211 15.92 -11.74 13.15
CA ASP A 211 16.31 -11.17 14.45
C ASP A 211 17.05 -9.84 14.26
N GLY A 212 17.95 -9.77 13.27
CA GLY A 212 18.66 -8.55 12.91
C GLY A 212 17.71 -7.42 12.49
N LEU A 213 16.76 -7.71 11.60
CA LEU A 213 15.76 -6.75 11.14
C LEU A 213 14.83 -6.30 12.27
N ALA A 214 14.35 -7.22 13.10
CA ALA A 214 13.48 -6.91 14.24
C ALA A 214 14.20 -6.03 15.27
N LYS A 215 15.46 -6.34 15.57
CA LYS A 215 16.29 -5.54 16.48
C LYS A 215 16.49 -4.11 15.95
N GLU A 216 16.79 -3.95 14.66
CA GLU A 216 16.95 -2.62 14.06
C GLU A 216 15.63 -1.83 14.07
N ALA A 217 14.52 -2.46 13.68
CA ALA A 217 13.19 -1.84 13.74
C ALA A 217 12.81 -1.41 15.17
N GLY A 218 13.09 -2.25 16.17
CA GLY A 218 12.82 -1.96 17.59
C GLY A 218 13.71 -0.87 18.20
N GLN A 219 14.81 -0.50 17.56
CA GLN A 219 15.71 0.57 17.99
C GLN A 219 15.35 1.94 17.43
N LEU A 220 14.38 2.03 16.51
CA LEU A 220 13.91 3.30 15.98
C LEU A 220 13.25 4.10 17.11
N ASN A 221 13.81 5.29 17.39
CA ASN A 221 13.15 6.22 18.30
C ASN A 221 11.82 6.74 17.70
N GLU A 222 11.04 7.46 18.51
CA GLU A 222 9.71 7.94 18.10
C GLU A 222 9.76 8.82 16.85
N ALA A 223 10.73 9.74 16.75
CA ALA A 223 10.89 10.63 15.60
C ALA A 223 11.24 9.85 14.32
N ALA A 224 12.15 8.89 14.40
CA ALA A 224 12.53 8.03 13.28
C ALA A 224 11.35 7.14 12.86
N SER A 225 10.62 6.56 13.82
CA SER A 225 9.42 5.78 13.56
C SER A 225 8.34 6.60 12.85
N HIS A 226 8.13 7.85 13.25
CA HIS A 226 7.21 8.76 12.57
C HIS A 226 7.67 9.11 11.16
N ALA A 227 8.96 9.41 10.96
CA ALA A 227 9.52 9.70 9.64
C ALA A 227 9.37 8.51 8.68
N VAL A 228 9.71 7.31 9.15
CA VAL A 228 9.57 6.07 8.38
C VAL A 228 8.12 5.82 7.99
N ARG A 229 7.17 5.94 8.92
CA ARG A 229 5.74 5.79 8.63
C ARG A 229 5.18 6.93 7.77
N GLY A 230 5.82 8.10 7.78
CA GLY A 230 5.51 9.20 6.87
C GLY A 230 5.85 8.86 5.41
N VAL A 231 6.89 8.05 5.17
CA VAL A 231 7.29 7.63 3.82
C VAL A 231 6.67 6.28 3.47
N PHE A 232 6.94 5.21 4.24
CA PHE A 232 6.27 3.93 4.07
C PHE A 232 4.92 3.92 4.78
N ALA A 233 3.93 4.55 4.14
CA ALA A 233 2.66 4.89 4.76
C ALA A 233 1.71 3.71 4.93
N SER A 234 1.73 2.75 3.99
CA SER A 234 0.92 1.53 4.12
C SER A 234 1.41 0.40 3.23
N TYR A 235 0.99 -0.82 3.55
CA TYR A 235 1.04 -1.93 2.63
C TYR A 235 -0.28 -2.69 2.58
N GLY A 236 -0.53 -3.39 1.46
CA GLY A 236 -1.70 -4.24 1.29
C GLY A 236 -1.43 -5.68 1.72
N SER A 237 -2.32 -6.23 2.55
CA SER A 237 -2.37 -7.66 2.89
C SER A 237 -3.79 -8.19 2.71
N CYS A 238 -3.92 -9.45 2.30
CA CYS A 238 -5.21 -10.15 2.20
C CYS A 238 -5.70 -10.65 3.56
N SER A 239 -4.80 -10.73 4.55
CA SER A 239 -5.08 -11.17 5.91
C SER A 239 -4.53 -10.16 6.90
N LEU A 240 -5.27 -9.91 7.98
CA LEU A 240 -4.74 -9.16 9.12
C LEU A 240 -3.99 -10.10 10.08
N ALA A 241 -4.33 -11.39 10.11
CA ALA A 241 -3.81 -12.33 11.09
C ALA A 241 -2.35 -12.70 10.82
N GLU A 242 -1.99 -12.99 9.56
CA GLU A 242 -0.62 -13.42 9.20
C GLU A 242 0.42 -12.35 9.54
N PRO A 243 0.27 -11.07 9.14
CA PRO A 243 1.28 -10.07 9.46
C PRO A 243 1.37 -9.74 10.95
N ILE A 244 0.26 -9.89 11.69
CA ILE A 244 0.27 -9.72 13.15
C ILE A 244 1.04 -10.86 13.82
N ALA A 245 0.80 -12.10 13.40
CA ALA A 245 1.48 -13.26 13.95
C ALA A 245 3.01 -13.14 13.74
N ASP A 246 3.44 -12.76 12.54
CA ASP A 246 4.86 -12.52 12.25
C ASP A 246 5.43 -11.39 13.13
N LEU A 247 4.71 -10.29 13.31
CA LEU A 247 5.17 -9.19 14.18
C LEU A 247 5.24 -9.59 15.66
N GLU A 248 4.32 -10.42 16.14
CA GLU A 248 4.33 -10.95 17.51
C GLU A 248 5.50 -11.92 17.71
N GLU A 249 5.78 -12.79 16.74
CA GLU A 249 6.94 -13.70 16.77
C GLU A 249 8.27 -12.93 16.81
N LEU A 250 8.35 -11.81 16.08
CA LEU A 250 9.50 -10.90 16.10
C LEU A 250 9.56 -9.98 17.34
N GLY A 251 8.58 -10.03 18.23
CA GLY A 251 8.52 -9.17 19.43
C GLY A 251 8.32 -7.68 19.12
N LEU A 252 7.69 -7.36 18.00
CA LEU A 252 7.41 -5.99 17.54
C LEU A 252 6.00 -5.51 17.91
N LEU A 253 5.16 -6.38 18.49
CA LEU A 253 3.76 -6.12 18.90
C LEU A 253 3.37 -6.82 20.21
#